data_AF-A0A967LNY5-F1
#
_entry.id   AF-A0A967LNY5-F1
#
_cell.length_a   1.000
_cell.length_b   1.000
_cell.length_c   1.000
_cell.angle_alpha   90.00
_cell.angle_beta   90.00
_cell.angle_gamma   90.00
#
_symmetry.space_group_name_H-M   'P 1'
#
loop_
_entity.id
_entity.type
_entity.pdbx_description
1 polymer ?
#
loop_
_entity_poly.entity_id
_entity_poly.type
_entity_poly.pdbx_seq_one_letter_code
_entity_poly.pdbx_strand_id
1 'polypeptide(L)'
;YNEEGDYAIDGVPGTGGKVTLHFVDPGGSVSGKLLPTGNVKDGMEIPDIGEITISIVDAANPVVFVRARDLGLKGTEIYEIDGSP
;
A
#
# COMPACT_ATOMS: atom_id res chain seq x y z
N TYR A 1 -18.59 -7.03 23.20
CA TYR A 1 -17.19 -6.71 22.88
C TYR A 1 -16.47 -6.52 24.20
N ASN A 2 -15.22 -6.95 24.33
CA ASN A 2 -14.42 -6.67 25.52
C ASN A 2 -13.40 -5.60 25.14
N GLU A 3 -13.38 -4.48 25.85
CA GLU A 3 -12.38 -3.42 25.62
C GLU A 3 -11.02 -3.81 26.19
N GLU A 4 -10.99 -4.66 27.21
CA GLU A 4 -9.78 -5.18 27.82
C GLU A 4 -9.21 -6.36 27.02
N GLY A 5 -7.88 -6.43 26.94
CA GLY A 5 -7.14 -7.50 26.27
C GLY A 5 -5.64 -7.24 26.20
N ASP A 6 -4.93 -8.20 25.63
CA ASP A 6 -3.46 -8.22 25.48
C ASP A 6 -3.00 -7.98 24.03
N TYR A 7 -3.93 -7.67 23.12
CA TYR A 7 -3.62 -7.40 21.73
C TYR A 7 -3.03 -5.99 21.56
N ALA A 8 -1.91 -5.89 20.84
CA ALA A 8 -1.25 -4.64 20.50
C ALA A 8 -1.24 -4.43 18.98
N ILE A 9 -1.27 -3.17 18.55
CA ILE A 9 -1.11 -2.77 17.14
C ILE A 9 -0.11 -1.63 17.04
N ASP A 10 0.70 -1.65 16.00
CA ASP A 10 1.69 -0.60 15.76
C ASP A 10 0.99 0.77 15.61
N GLY A 11 1.56 1.79 16.27
CA GLY A 11 1.00 3.14 16.30
C GLY A 11 0.02 3.44 17.44
N VAL A 12 -0.34 2.46 18.28
CA VAL A 12 -1.24 2.67 19.45
C VAL A 12 -0.54 2.25 20.76
N PRO A 13 -0.43 3.15 21.77
CA PRO A 13 0.15 2.77 23.06
C PRO A 13 -0.70 1.78 23.85
N GLY A 14 -0.07 0.75 24.42
CA GLY A 14 -0.70 -0.22 25.31
C GLY A 14 -1.34 -1.42 24.60
N THR A 15 -2.32 -2.04 25.24
CA THR A 15 -3.06 -3.21 24.72
C THR A 15 -4.56 -3.05 24.90
N GLY A 16 -5.35 -3.83 24.14
CA GLY A 16 -6.79 -3.88 24.30
C GLY A 16 -7.41 -5.15 23.70
N GLY A 17 -8.73 -5.22 23.71
CA GLY A 17 -9.47 -6.31 23.08
C GLY A 17 -9.31 -6.33 21.56
N LYS A 18 -9.06 -7.51 20.98
CA LYS A 18 -8.90 -7.68 19.54
C LYS A 18 -10.23 -7.54 18.80
N VAL A 19 -10.28 -6.66 17.80
CA VAL A 19 -11.38 -6.56 16.83
C VAL A 19 -10.89 -7.05 15.47
N THR A 20 -11.56 -8.06 14.91
CA THR A 20 -11.20 -8.61 13.59
C THR A 20 -12.10 -8.02 12.52
N LEU A 21 -11.50 -7.52 11.44
CA LEU A 21 -12.20 -6.98 10.28
C LEU A 21 -12.03 -7.90 9.08
N HIS A 22 -13.09 -8.03 8.29
CA HIS A 22 -13.09 -8.81 7.06
C HIS A 22 -13.49 -7.94 5.87
N PHE A 23 -12.67 -7.95 4.82
CA PHE A 23 -12.99 -7.37 3.51
C PHE A 23 -13.33 -8.53 2.58
N VAL A 24 -14.62 -8.82 2.43
CA VAL A 24 -15.10 -10.07 1.80
C VAL A 24 -14.88 -10.08 0.28
N ASP A 25 -15.13 -8.96 -0.38
CA ASP A 25 -14.90 -8.79 -1.82
C ASP A 25 -14.33 -7.39 -2.09
N PRO A 26 -13.04 -7.16 -1.79
CA PRO A 26 -12.46 -5.82 -1.86
C PRO A 26 -12.12 -5.38 -3.28
N GLY A 27 -12.12 -6.29 -4.26
CA GLY A 27 -11.58 -6.04 -5.59
C GLY A 27 -12.40 -5.07 -6.42
N GLY A 28 -11.73 -4.16 -7.13
CA GLY A 28 -12.37 -3.25 -8.07
C GLY A 28 -13.25 -2.19 -7.40
N SER A 29 -12.93 -1.74 -6.19
CA SER A 29 -13.78 -0.81 -5.43
C SER A 29 -14.02 0.52 -6.16
N VAL A 30 -13.10 0.94 -7.04
CA VAL A 30 -13.22 2.17 -7.83
C VAL A 30 -13.29 1.88 -9.33
N SER A 31 -12.44 0.99 -9.82
CA SER A 31 -12.27 0.68 -11.25
C SER A 31 -13.18 -0.44 -11.77
N GLY A 32 -13.85 -1.16 -10.87
CA GLY A 32 -14.61 -2.37 -11.20
C GLY A 32 -13.75 -3.59 -11.56
N LYS A 33 -12.41 -3.52 -11.43
CA LYS A 33 -11.49 -4.62 -11.70
C LYS A 33 -10.37 -4.65 -10.66
N LEU A 34 -9.96 -5.83 -10.22
CA LEU A 34 -8.81 -5.97 -9.32
C LEU A 34 -7.51 -5.41 -9.93
N LEU A 35 -7.31 -5.65 -11.23
CA LEU A 35 -6.20 -5.13 -12.02
C LEU A 35 -6.78 -4.19 -13.09
N PRO A 36 -6.79 -2.87 -12.88
CA PRO A 36 -7.43 -1.92 -13.79
C PRO A 36 -6.89 -1.99 -15.23
N THR A 37 -5.58 -2.22 -15.37
CA THR A 37 -4.88 -2.36 -16.67
C THR A 37 -5.04 -3.76 -17.29
N GLY A 38 -5.49 -4.73 -16.50
CA GLY A 38 -5.50 -6.15 -16.84
C GLY A 38 -4.15 -6.85 -16.66
N ASN A 39 -3.08 -6.11 -16.34
CA ASN A 39 -1.74 -6.66 -16.15
C ASN A 39 -1.38 -6.73 -14.67
N VAL A 40 -0.58 -7.73 -14.29
CA VAL A 40 0.03 -7.79 -12.94
C VAL A 40 1.21 -6.82 -12.81
N LYS A 41 1.83 -6.45 -13.94
CA LYS A 41 2.94 -5.52 -14.04
C LYS A 41 2.79 -4.70 -15.31
N ASP A 42 2.96 -3.40 -15.19
CA ASP A 42 2.99 -2.46 -16.31
C ASP A 42 4.37 -1.79 -16.35
N GLY A 43 4.86 -1.51 -17.56
CA GLY A 43 5.98 -0.59 -17.78
C GLY A 43 5.43 0.83 -17.84
N MET A 44 6.04 1.74 -17.09
CA MET A 44 5.66 3.15 -17.08
C MET A 44 6.89 4.02 -17.29
N GLU A 45 6.88 4.80 -18.36
CA GLU A 45 7.89 5.82 -18.63
C GLU A 45 7.68 7.01 -17.69
N ILE A 46 8.72 7.32 -16.90
CA ILE A 46 8.71 8.45 -15.96
C ILE A 46 9.74 9.49 -16.41
N PRO A 47 9.35 10.76 -16.55
CA PRO A 47 10.29 11.84 -16.84
C PRO A 47 11.49 11.78 -15.88
N ASP A 48 12.70 11.94 -16.42
CA ASP A 48 13.97 11.99 -15.69
C ASP A 48 14.41 10.69 -14.97
N ILE A 49 13.56 9.66 -14.89
CA ILE A 49 13.87 8.35 -14.29
C ILE A 49 13.97 7.24 -15.36
N GLY A 50 13.16 7.33 -16.41
CA GLY A 50 13.03 6.31 -17.46
C GLY A 50 11.95 5.28 -17.16
N GLU A 51 11.98 4.14 -17.86
CA GLU A 51 10.99 3.08 -17.70
C GLU A 51 11.14 2.36 -16.35
N ILE A 52 10.07 2.38 -15.55
CA ILE A 52 9.97 1.63 -14.30
C ILE A 52 8.86 0.58 -14.37
N THR A 53 9.00 -0.48 -13.57
CA THR A 53 7.95 -1.49 -13.41
C THR A 53 7.02 -1.09 -12.27
N ILE A 54 5.72 -1.02 -12.54
CA ILE A 54 4.68 -0.77 -11.54
C ILE A 54 3.65 -1.89 -11.49
N SER A 55 2.88 -1.96 -10.42
CA SER A 55 1.65 -2.75 -10.35
C SER A 55 0.50 -1.86 -9.88
N ILE A 56 -0.58 -1.79 -10.65
CA ILE A 56 -1.78 -1.05 -10.27
C ILE A 56 -2.82 -2.05 -9.76
N VAL A 57 -3.17 -1.95 -8.48
CA VAL A 57 -4.10 -2.87 -7.82
C VAL A 57 -5.22 -2.06 -7.20
N ASP A 58 -6.46 -2.44 -7.48
CA ASP A 58 -7.65 -1.85 -6.87
C ASP A 58 -8.32 -2.87 -5.96
N ALA A 59 -7.97 -2.82 -4.68
CA ALA A 59 -8.50 -3.69 -3.64
C ALA A 59 -8.73 -2.87 -2.36
N ALA A 60 -9.98 -2.69 -1.97
CA ALA A 60 -10.48 -1.71 -1.01
C ALA A 60 -10.28 -0.25 -1.49
N ASN A 61 -9.10 0.10 -1.98
CA ASN A 61 -8.79 1.33 -2.70
C ASN A 61 -7.75 1.05 -3.81
N PRO A 62 -7.67 1.91 -4.84
CA PRO A 62 -6.62 1.84 -5.85
C PRO A 62 -5.26 2.28 -5.29
N VAL A 63 -4.23 1.46 -5.53
CA VAL A 63 -2.84 1.69 -5.10
C VAL A 63 -1.89 1.37 -6.26
N VAL A 64 -0.82 2.15 -6.38
CA VAL A 64 0.30 1.87 -7.28
C VAL A 64 1.48 1.38 -6.46
N PHE A 65 1.94 0.17 -6.75
CA PHE A 65 3.16 -0.38 -6.16
C PHE A 65 4.34 -0.13 -7.09
N VAL A 66 5.44 0.34 -6.51
CA VAL A 66 6.71 0.60 -7.19
C VAL A 66 7.85 0.05 -6.32
N ARG A 67 8.94 -0.40 -6.96
CA ARG A 67 10.13 -0.81 -6.22
C ARG A 67 10.88 0.43 -5.74
N ALA A 68 11.19 0.50 -4.45
CA ALA A 68 11.95 1.62 -3.88
C ALA A 68 13.26 1.92 -4.65
N ARG A 69 14.02 0.87 -5.01
CA ARG A 69 15.28 1.00 -5.74
C ARG A 69 15.14 1.64 -7.13
N ASP A 70 13.97 1.50 -7.77
CA ASP A 70 13.71 2.09 -9.08
C ASP A 70 13.56 3.62 -8.96
N LEU A 71 13.38 4.12 -7.72
CA LEU A 71 13.36 5.54 -7.35
C LEU A 71 14.64 5.97 -6.59
N GLY A 72 15.66 5.12 -6.52
CA GLY A 72 16.88 5.39 -5.75
C GLY A 72 16.71 5.30 -4.22
N LEU A 73 15.60 4.74 -3.74
CA LEU A 73 15.29 4.58 -2.32
C LEU A 73 15.63 3.17 -1.81
N LYS A 74 15.78 3.05 -0.50
CA LYS A 74 15.92 1.78 0.24
C LYS A 74 14.57 1.15 0.56
N GLY A 75 13.54 1.96 0.79
CA GLY A 75 12.22 1.50 1.24
C GLY A 75 12.11 1.31 2.76
N THR A 76 13.07 1.84 3.50
CA THR A 76 13.14 1.79 4.98
C THR A 76 13.50 3.16 5.56
N GLU A 77 13.33 4.22 4.78
CA GLU A 77 13.39 5.60 5.24
C GLU A 77 12.33 5.85 6.32
N ILE A 78 12.60 6.80 7.21
CA ILE A 78 11.70 7.16 8.32
C ILE A 78 11.16 8.59 8.18
N TYR A 79 12.02 9.56 7.91
CA TYR A 79 11.68 10.99 7.84
C TYR A 79 12.36 11.68 6.64
N GLU A 80 13.28 10.99 5.98
CA GLU A 80 14.08 11.52 4.87
C GLU A 80 13.22 11.86 3.65
N ILE A 81 12.08 11.17 3.50
CA ILE A 81 11.15 11.37 2.39
C ILE A 81 10.39 12.70 2.56
N ASP A 82 9.92 13.02 3.77
CA ASP A 82 9.09 14.21 4.02
C ASP A 82 9.85 15.53 3.84
N GLY A 83 11.18 15.50 3.97
CA GLY A 83 12.05 16.67 3.81
C GLY A 83 12.60 16.91 2.40
N SER A 84 12.32 15.99 1.46
CA SER A 84 12.86 16.04 0.11
C SER A 84 11.77 16.54 -0.87
N PRO A 85 12.00 17.65 -1.58
CA PRO A 85 11.03 18.20 -2.53
C PRO A 85 10.91 17.38 -3.82
#